data_AF-A0A645JPJ2-F1
#
_entry.id   AF-A0A645JPJ2-F1
#
_cell.length_a   1.000
_cell.length_b   1.000
_cell.length_c   1.000
_cell.angle_alpha   90.00
_cell.angle_beta   90.00
_cell.angle_gamma   90.00
#
_symmetry.space_group_name_H-M   'P 1'
#
loop_
_entity.id
_entity.type
_entity.pdbx_description
1 polymer ?
#
loop_
_entity_poly.entity_id
_entity_poly.type
_entity_poly.pdbx_seq_one_letter_code
_entity_poly.pdbx_strand_id
1 'polypeptide(L)'
;MIELVHAAVESSNGNVVCVEKTVNLKHNVDIRARLVASDDFDIRGYDAFYGFLCGLCAGDYDITDIFVDATLKIGGRDYEELATFFEKLSLLGNATDSNFTFTVSADEADLPKRMFDYCKKI
;
A
#
# COMPACT_ATOMS: atom_id res chain seq x y z
N MET A 1 -8.25 -0.61 8.88
CA MET A 1 -7.28 -1.40 8.09
C MET A 1 -7.27 -2.87 8.48
N ILE A 2 -7.01 -3.24 9.75
CA ILE A 2 -6.92 -4.66 10.16
C ILE A 2 -8.14 -5.49 9.74
N GLU A 3 -9.35 -4.98 9.95
CA GLU A 3 -10.59 -5.66 9.51
C GLU A 3 -10.66 -5.87 7.99
N LEU A 4 -10.15 -4.91 7.21
CA LEU A 4 -10.09 -5.04 5.74
C LEU A 4 -9.08 -6.12 5.33
N VAL A 5 -7.95 -6.22 6.04
CA VAL A 5 -6.97 -7.29 5.81
C VAL A 5 -7.59 -8.66 6.09
N HIS A 6 -8.30 -8.81 7.22
CA HIS A 6 -8.97 -10.07 7.55
C HIS A 6 -10.04 -10.43 6.52
N ALA A 7 -10.86 -9.47 6.11
CA ALA A 7 -11.85 -9.69 5.06
C ALA A 7 -11.22 -10.10 3.72
N ALA A 8 -10.13 -9.43 3.32
CA ALA A 8 -9.39 -9.79 2.12
C ALA A 8 -8.82 -11.21 2.21
N VAL A 9 -8.17 -11.56 3.32
CA VAL A 9 -7.63 -12.91 3.56
C VAL A 9 -8.70 -13.99 3.49
N GLU A 10 -9.90 -13.75 4.00
CA GLU A 10 -11.00 -14.73 3.93
C GLU A 10 -11.60 -14.88 2.52
N SER A 11 -11.58 -13.82 1.72
CA SER A 11 -12.21 -13.80 0.40
C SER A 11 -11.23 -14.06 -0.76
N SER A 12 -9.93 -13.93 -0.51
CA SER A 12 -8.90 -13.99 -1.53
C SER A 12 -8.67 -15.42 -2.02
N ASN A 13 -8.49 -15.55 -3.33
CA ASN A 13 -8.01 -16.77 -3.98
C ASN A 13 -6.48 -16.74 -4.21
N GLY A 14 -5.77 -15.76 -3.65
CA GLY A 14 -4.34 -15.57 -3.81
C GLY A 14 -3.69 -15.04 -2.53
N ASN A 15 -2.66 -14.20 -2.68
CA ASN A 15 -1.87 -13.69 -1.57
C ASN A 15 -2.30 -12.28 -1.17
N VAL A 16 -2.34 -12.05 0.15
CA VAL A 16 -2.55 -10.73 0.76
C VAL A 16 -1.25 -10.30 1.41
N VAL A 17 -0.79 -9.08 1.09
CA VAL A 17 0.45 -8.52 1.61
C VAL A 17 0.15 -7.25 2.40
N CYS A 18 0.74 -7.15 3.59
CA CYS A 18 0.75 -5.91 4.37
C CYS A 18 2.16 -5.33 4.39
N VAL A 19 2.30 -4.10 3.94
CA VAL A 19 3.53 -3.32 3.99
C VAL A 19 3.41 -2.28 5.09
N GLU A 20 4.41 -2.18 5.94
CA GLU A 20 4.50 -1.20 7.02
C GLU A 20 5.90 -0.60 7.04
N LYS A 21 6.07 0.57 7.68
CA LYS A 21 7.41 1.16 7.82
C LYS A 21 8.32 0.24 8.64
N THR A 22 7.86 -0.09 9.83
CA THR A 22 8.53 -0.96 10.79
C THR A 22 7.51 -1.98 11.26
N VAL A 23 7.95 -3.19 11.60
CA VAL A 23 7.06 -4.27 12.00
C VAL A 23 6.33 -3.99 13.33
N ASN A 24 5.09 -3.51 13.24
CA ASN A 24 4.20 -3.23 14.36
C ASN A 24 2.89 -4.03 14.30
N LEU A 25 2.50 -4.55 13.13
CA LEU A 25 1.21 -5.22 12.93
C LEU A 25 1.21 -6.71 13.31
N LYS A 26 2.38 -7.30 13.60
CA LYS A 26 2.59 -8.75 13.85
C LYS A 26 1.60 -9.42 14.79
N HIS A 27 1.06 -8.71 15.78
CA HIS A 27 0.17 -9.31 16.78
C HIS A 27 -1.33 -9.18 16.44
N ASN A 28 -1.69 -8.39 15.43
CA ASN A 28 -3.08 -8.03 15.15
C ASN A 28 -3.57 -8.45 13.76
N VAL A 29 -2.70 -8.99 12.91
CA VAL A 29 -3.02 -9.38 11.53
C VAL A 29 -3.01 -10.91 11.41
N ASP A 30 -3.92 -11.45 10.59
CA ASP A 30 -3.98 -12.89 10.31
C ASP A 30 -2.64 -13.40 9.76
N ILE A 31 -2.18 -14.55 10.25
CA ILE A 31 -0.87 -15.13 9.88
C ILE A 31 -0.75 -15.48 8.39
N ARG A 32 -1.87 -15.62 7.67
CA ARG A 32 -1.91 -15.82 6.22
C ARG A 32 -1.52 -14.58 5.43
N ALA A 33 -1.70 -13.39 5.99
CA ALA A 33 -1.21 -12.17 5.36
C ALA A 33 0.31 -12.08 5.53
N ARG A 34 1.02 -11.85 4.42
CA ARG A 34 2.46 -11.65 4.45
C ARG A 34 2.77 -10.25 4.97
N LEU A 35 3.53 -10.16 6.06
CA LEU A 35 4.00 -8.88 6.59
C LEU A 35 5.37 -8.53 6.02
N VAL A 36 5.53 -7.28 5.59
CA VAL A 36 6.77 -6.75 5.02
C VAL A 36 7.07 -5.38 5.62
N ALA A 37 8.26 -5.20 6.17
CA ALA A 37 8.71 -3.89 6.64
C ALA A 37 9.57 -3.19 5.59
N SER A 38 9.25 -1.94 5.28
CA SER A 38 9.99 -1.13 4.32
C SER A 38 11.39 -0.77 4.84
N ASP A 39 11.55 -0.65 6.17
CA ASP A 39 12.84 -0.36 6.81
C ASP A 39 13.86 -1.50 6.65
N ASP A 40 13.42 -2.75 6.48
CA ASP A 40 14.32 -3.89 6.24
C ASP A 40 15.11 -3.73 4.93
N PHE A 41 14.60 -2.92 4.00
CA PHE A 41 15.20 -2.64 2.68
C PHE A 41 15.58 -1.16 2.50
N ASP A 42 15.53 -0.38 3.59
CA ASP A 42 15.79 1.06 3.61
C ASP A 42 14.98 1.88 2.57
N ILE A 43 13.73 1.48 2.33
CA ILE A 43 12.87 2.17 1.36
C ILE A 43 12.44 3.53 1.92
N ARG A 44 12.77 4.60 1.18
CA ARG A 44 12.46 5.99 1.54
C ARG A 44 12.07 6.79 0.30
N GLY A 45 11.03 7.59 0.41
CA GLY A 45 10.55 8.42 -0.71
C GLY A 45 9.66 7.64 -1.68
N TYR A 46 8.80 8.36 -2.40
CA TYR A 46 7.75 7.74 -3.22
C TYR A 46 8.25 6.98 -4.44
N ASP A 47 9.35 7.41 -5.07
CA ASP A 47 9.91 6.68 -6.22
C ASP A 47 10.50 5.32 -5.83
N ALA A 48 11.27 5.26 -4.74
CA ALA A 48 11.79 4.00 -4.21
C ALA A 48 10.64 3.11 -3.72
N PHE A 49 9.63 3.71 -3.07
CA PHE A 49 8.48 2.96 -2.60
C PHE A 49 7.64 2.39 -3.74
N TYR A 50 7.46 3.14 -4.83
CA TYR A 50 6.80 2.64 -6.02
C TYR A 50 7.55 1.45 -6.63
N GLY A 51 8.88 1.57 -6.79
CA GLY A 51 9.71 0.47 -7.27
C GLY A 51 9.62 -0.78 -6.40
N PHE A 52 9.54 -0.60 -5.08
CA PHE A 52 9.34 -1.69 -4.14
C PHE A 52 8.01 -2.44 -4.35
N LEU A 53 6.90 -1.70 -4.49
CA LEU A 53 5.58 -2.29 -4.76
C LEU A 53 5.51 -2.98 -6.13
N CYS A 54 6.18 -2.41 -7.15
CA CYS A 54 6.35 -3.08 -8.44
C CYS A 54 7.08 -4.41 -8.28
N GLY A 55 8.15 -4.44 -7.48
CA GLY A 55 8.92 -5.65 -7.20
C GLY A 55 8.12 -6.74 -6.48
N LEU A 56 7.23 -6.35 -5.55
CA LEU A 56 6.30 -7.30 -4.91
C LEU A 56 5.38 -7.96 -5.94
N CYS A 57 4.72 -7.16 -6.78
CA CYS A 57 3.80 -7.68 -7.80
C CYS A 57 4.53 -8.51 -8.87
N ALA A 58 5.74 -8.10 -9.27
CA ALA A 58 6.54 -8.83 -10.25
C ALA A 58 7.11 -10.15 -9.69
N GLY A 59 7.33 -10.22 -8.38
CA GLY A 59 7.83 -11.40 -7.68
C GLY A 59 6.75 -12.41 -7.31
N ASP A 60 5.48 -12.00 -7.32
CA ASP A 60 4.34 -12.81 -6.93
C ASP A 60 3.08 -12.35 -7.68
N TYR A 61 2.77 -13.05 -8.77
CA TYR A 61 1.61 -12.78 -9.62
C TYR A 61 0.29 -13.19 -8.99
N ASP A 62 0.31 -13.92 -7.86
CA ASP A 62 -0.89 -14.32 -7.14
C ASP A 62 -1.30 -13.27 -6.09
N ILE A 63 -0.60 -12.13 -5.98
CA ILE A 63 -1.00 -11.05 -5.08
C ILE A 63 -2.31 -10.41 -5.55
N THR A 64 -3.30 -10.48 -4.67
CA THR A 64 -4.64 -9.92 -4.87
C THR A 64 -4.81 -8.57 -4.17
N ASP A 65 -4.27 -8.44 -2.95
CA ASP A 65 -4.43 -7.24 -2.14
C ASP A 65 -3.11 -6.85 -1.47
N ILE A 66 -2.77 -5.57 -1.57
CA ILE A 66 -1.66 -4.93 -0.87
C ILE A 66 -2.21 -3.84 0.04
N PHE A 67 -2.04 -4.03 1.35
CA PHE A 67 -2.35 -3.04 2.37
C PHE A 67 -1.08 -2.34 2.82
N VAL A 68 -1.10 -1.02 2.90
CA VAL A 68 0.04 -0.20 3.30
C VAL A 68 -0.31 0.63 4.51
N ASP A 69 0.43 0.46 5.60
CA ASP A 69 0.35 1.32 6.78
C ASP A 69 1.48 2.36 6.83
N ALA A 70 1.18 3.49 7.45
CA ALA A 70 2.10 4.60 7.67
C ALA A 70 2.73 5.16 6.38
N THR A 71 1.94 5.28 5.31
CA THR A 71 2.36 5.74 3.98
C THR A 71 3.23 7.00 4.02
N LEU A 72 2.82 8.03 4.77
CA LEU A 72 3.57 9.29 4.89
C LEU A 72 4.91 9.16 5.64
N LYS A 73 5.08 8.11 6.46
CA LYS A 73 6.37 7.82 7.12
C LYS A 73 7.35 7.13 6.17
N ILE A 74 6.86 6.46 5.13
CA ILE A 74 7.68 5.78 4.11
C ILE A 74 8.01 6.76 2.98
N GLY A 75 6.97 7.37 2.39
CA GLY A 75 7.08 8.24 1.22
C GLY A 75 7.44 9.69 1.53
N GLY A 76 7.07 10.20 2.71
CA GLY A 76 7.26 11.61 3.08
C GLY A 76 5.96 12.39 3.17
N ARG A 77 6.07 13.72 3.33
CA ARG A 77 4.92 14.64 3.48
C ARG A 77 4.73 15.60 2.31
N ASP A 78 5.33 15.29 1.17
CA ASP A 78 5.01 15.99 -0.07
C ASP A 78 3.73 15.36 -0.66
N TYR A 79 2.62 16.10 -0.58
CA TYR A 79 1.34 15.58 -1.04
C TYR A 79 1.18 15.59 -2.56
N GLU A 80 1.97 16.40 -3.28
CA GLU A 80 2.00 16.33 -4.74
C GLU A 80 2.77 15.10 -5.21
N GLU A 81 3.86 14.73 -4.52
CA GLU A 81 4.51 13.44 -4.78
C GLU A 81 3.60 12.27 -4.41
N LEU A 82 2.85 12.34 -3.30
CA LEU A 82 1.86 11.32 -2.93
C LEU A 82 0.78 11.14 -4.01
N ALA A 83 0.24 12.24 -4.55
CA ALA A 83 -0.77 12.17 -5.60
C ALA A 83 -0.21 11.56 -6.89
N THR A 84 1.02 11.91 -7.27
CA THR A 84 1.74 11.28 -8.40
C THR A 84 2.02 9.79 -8.15
N PHE A 85 2.30 9.41 -6.91
CA PHE A 85 2.48 8.03 -6.51
C PHE A 85 1.20 7.20 -6.67
N PHE A 86 0.05 7.72 -6.26
CA PHE A 86 -1.24 7.05 -6.46
C PHE A 86 -1.67 6.96 -7.93
N GLU A 87 -1.36 7.97 -8.74
CA GLU A 87 -1.52 7.88 -10.19
C GLU A 87 -0.74 6.69 -10.77
N LYS A 88 0.57 6.59 -10.46
CA LYS A 88 1.40 5.46 -10.91
C LYS A 88 0.86 4.11 -10.40
N LEU A 89 0.40 4.04 -9.16
CA LEU A 89 -0.15 2.81 -8.58
C LEU A 89 -1.48 2.40 -9.18
N SER A 90 -2.32 3.34 -9.60
CA SER A 90 -3.56 3.02 -10.31
C SER A 90 -3.29 2.25 -11.61
N LEU A 91 -2.22 2.64 -12.33
CA LEU A 91 -1.76 1.95 -13.53
C LEU A 91 -1.21 0.57 -13.21
N LEU A 92 -0.42 0.45 -12.12
CA LEU A 92 0.13 -0.83 -11.68
C LEU A 92 -0.97 -1.81 -11.27
N GLY A 93 -1.91 -1.39 -10.41
CA GLY A 93 -3.01 -2.25 -9.95
C GLY A 93 -3.88 -2.76 -11.10
N ASN A 94 -4.16 -1.93 -12.10
CA ASN A 94 -4.86 -2.37 -13.31
C ASN A 94 -4.04 -3.37 -14.14
N ALA A 95 -2.72 -3.22 -14.18
CA ALA A 95 -1.84 -4.11 -14.94
C ALA A 95 -1.62 -5.46 -14.25
N THR A 96 -1.70 -5.51 -12.92
CA THR A 96 -1.45 -6.72 -12.11
C THR A 96 -2.72 -7.35 -11.56
N ASP A 97 -3.89 -6.75 -11.79
CA ASP A 97 -5.17 -7.14 -11.18
C ASP A 97 -5.10 -7.18 -9.64
N SER A 98 -4.36 -6.23 -9.05
CA SER A 98 -4.13 -6.13 -7.60
C SER A 98 -4.77 -4.88 -7.01
N ASN A 99 -5.42 -5.01 -5.86
CA ASN A 99 -5.97 -3.89 -5.11
C ASN A 99 -4.93 -3.32 -4.15
N PHE A 100 -4.84 -1.98 -4.09
CA PHE A 100 -3.99 -1.30 -3.13
C PHE A 100 -4.82 -0.47 -2.16
N THR A 101 -4.54 -0.60 -0.86
CA THR A 101 -5.18 0.18 0.20
C THR A 101 -4.12 0.83 1.08
N PHE A 102 -4.21 2.14 1.29
CA PHE A 102 -3.22 2.92 2.03
C PHE A 102 -3.82 3.60 3.25
N THR A 103 -3.09 3.65 4.36
CA THR A 103 -3.37 4.62 5.44
C THR A 103 -2.62 5.92 5.17
N VAL A 104 -3.36 7.03 5.14
CA VAL A 104 -2.82 8.38 4.98
C VAL A 104 -3.24 9.20 6.20
N SER A 105 -2.29 9.56 7.04
CA SER A 105 -2.51 10.33 8.27
C SER A 105 -2.34 11.83 8.00
N ALA A 106 -3.29 12.39 7.26
CA ALA A 106 -3.40 13.82 6.95
C ALA A 106 -4.87 14.25 6.92
N ASP A 107 -5.12 15.55 7.13
CA ASP A 107 -6.45 16.11 6.94
C ASP A 107 -6.79 16.15 5.45
N GLU A 108 -8.03 15.78 5.11
CA GLU A 108 -8.48 15.72 3.72
C GLU A 108 -8.38 17.08 3.00
N ALA A 109 -8.53 18.17 3.76
CA ALA A 109 -8.40 19.53 3.24
C ALA A 109 -6.98 19.86 2.74
N ASP A 110 -5.96 19.16 3.24
CA ASP A 110 -4.57 19.36 2.86
C ASP A 110 -4.17 18.51 1.64
N LEU A 111 -4.99 17.51 1.29
CA LEU A 111 -4.67 16.57 0.21
C LEU A 111 -5.03 17.16 -1.16
N PRO A 112 -4.14 17.08 -2.16
CA PRO A 112 -4.44 17.52 -3.51
C PRO A 112 -5.67 16.82 -4.06
N LYS A 113 -6.64 17.59 -4.57
CA LYS A 113 -7.91 17.04 -5.08
C LYS A 113 -7.70 16.01 -6.19
N ARG A 114 -6.69 16.20 -7.04
CA ARG A 114 -6.33 15.28 -8.13
C ARG A 114 -5.98 13.86 -7.63
N MET A 115 -5.60 13.73 -6.36
CA MET A 115 -5.32 12.43 -5.76
C MET A 115 -6.55 11.51 -5.86
N PHE A 116 -7.76 12.07 -5.72
CA PHE A 116 -9.02 11.33 -5.74
C PHE A 116 -9.51 10.94 -7.15
N ASP A 117 -8.81 11.36 -8.21
CA ASP A 117 -9.07 10.87 -9.56
C ASP A 117 -8.61 9.40 -9.72
N TYR A 118 -7.68 8.97 -8.86
CA TYR A 118 -7.02 7.66 -8.92
C TYR A 118 -7.32 6.76 -7.72
N CYS A 119 -7.90 7.31 -6.66
CA CYS A 119 -8.21 6.56 -5.44
C CYS A 119 -9.54 7.02 -4.84
N LYS A 120 -10.16 6.11 -4.07
CA LYS A 120 -11.38 6.40 -3.31
C LYS A 120 -11.10 6.25 -1.82
N LYS A 121 -11.75 7.09 -1.02
CA LYS A 121 -11.79 6.93 0.43
C LYS A 121 -12.71 5.77 0.78
N ILE A 122 -12.30 4.96 1.75
CA ILE A 122 -13.04 3.83 2.29
C ILE A 122 -13.03 3.87 3.82
#